data_AF-A0A4V2AQ23-F1
#
_entry.id   AF-A0A4V2AQ23-F1
#
_cell.length_a   1.000
_cell.length_b   1.000
_cell.length_c   1.000
_cell.angle_alpha   90.00
_cell.angle_beta   90.00
_cell.angle_gamma   90.00
#
_symmetry.space_group_name_H-M   'P 1'
#
loop_
_entity.id
_entity.type
_entity.pdbx_description
1 polymer ?
#
loop_
_entity_poly.entity_id
_entity_poly.type
_entity_poly.pdbx_seq_one_letter_code
_entity_poly.pdbx_strand_id
1 'polypeptide(L)'
;TTTGSTTIDSVFSTAVKARGAWSNAYFRCLSQGLPYRNDWNSMIQEAVSGTLTYGHGWSMSRNIIINGMNSTSTNEDMEGYISNFTYIRQAYLVIENIDKVKDMTGEEKAVVKAEMKALIAYRYAQMLIMYGGVPIISGSLNADGDLALPRKPAKDVLDSVVNWCDQAIAVLPSVWEDTWKGRMTKSAALAIKSKVLLYAARPLFNSAAPYLGFAGNNELICFGSADANRWNTAAAAAEALITEAETNGGAFIINTGNPIEDYGVATSRPGNAEVLLAFKLANTSGDNGDWNTYPMTAWYYPRINGTNVAAAAFTCTYSHLINYYKQDGTEQTWPAQNVMTPFSDYLARMNEMEPRFKADFKPYQMAAWNNPGDNNWNATSVGLGYSNGAATSVKFYYKAGTRRWFEFPVFRLAAAYLSAAEAYNEMG
;
A
#
# COMPACT_ATOMS: atom_id res chain seq x y z
N THR A 1 -5.53 1.19 44.55
CA THR A 1 -6.86 0.85 44.01
C THR A 1 -7.16 1.75 42.83
N THR A 2 -6.97 1.26 41.60
CA THR A 2 -7.50 1.81 40.33
C THR A 2 -7.23 0.80 39.20
N THR A 3 -7.73 -0.42 39.37
CA THR A 3 -7.86 -1.40 38.28
C THR A 3 -9.12 -1.08 37.49
N GLY A 4 -9.10 0.04 36.75
CA GLY A 4 -10.13 0.31 35.75
C GLY A 4 -9.84 -0.53 34.52
N SER A 5 -10.22 -1.82 34.48
CA SER A 5 -10.14 -2.59 33.25
C SER A 5 -11.02 -1.88 32.20
N THR A 6 -10.41 -1.44 31.10
CA THR A 6 -11.15 -0.83 29.99
C THR A 6 -12.12 -1.86 29.42
N THR A 7 -13.43 -1.67 29.64
CA THR A 7 -14.49 -2.54 29.10
C THR A 7 -14.98 -2.00 27.77
N ILE A 8 -15.61 -2.86 26.95
CA ILE A 8 -16.27 -2.45 25.70
C ILE A 8 -17.23 -1.29 25.94
N ASP A 9 -18.08 -1.38 26.97
CA ASP A 9 -19.04 -0.33 27.27
C ASP A 9 -18.37 0.99 27.69
N SER A 10 -17.20 0.94 28.35
CA SER A 10 -16.44 2.14 28.66
C SER A 10 -15.89 2.82 27.40
N VAL A 11 -15.41 2.03 26.42
CA VAL A 11 -14.87 2.51 25.15
C VAL A 11 -15.96 3.15 24.29
N PHE A 12 -17.12 2.51 24.18
CA PHE A 12 -18.23 2.97 23.36
C PHE A 12 -19.27 3.82 24.13
N SER A 13 -18.85 4.42 25.25
CA SER A 13 -19.75 5.29 26.05
C SER A 13 -19.94 6.68 25.45
N THR A 14 -18.93 7.23 24.79
CA THR A 14 -18.98 8.54 24.12
C THR A 14 -18.20 8.53 22.80
N ALA A 15 -18.49 9.47 21.91
CA ALA A 15 -17.85 9.62 20.61
C ALA A 15 -16.33 9.81 20.77
N VAL A 16 -15.91 10.63 21.74
CA VAL A 16 -14.50 10.89 22.05
C VAL A 16 -13.75 9.60 22.38
N LYS A 17 -14.34 8.71 23.17
CA LYS A 17 -13.71 7.45 23.56
C LYS A 17 -13.74 6.41 22.44
N ALA A 18 -14.87 6.33 21.72
CA ALA A 18 -15.04 5.42 20.59
C ALA A 18 -14.05 5.72 19.44
N ARG A 19 -13.70 7.00 19.24
CA ARG A 19 -12.70 7.42 18.25
C ARG A 19 -11.34 6.74 18.43
N GLY A 20 -10.95 6.37 19.65
CA GLY A 20 -9.70 5.63 19.88
C GLY A 20 -9.72 4.24 19.24
N ALA A 21 -10.82 3.49 19.43
CA ALA A 21 -10.99 2.15 18.85
C ALA A 21 -11.09 2.21 17.32
N TRP A 22 -11.88 3.16 16.82
CA TRP A 22 -12.05 3.40 15.39
C TRP A 22 -10.74 3.84 14.71
N SER A 23 -9.99 4.79 15.28
CA SER A 23 -8.68 5.21 14.72
C SER A 23 -7.66 4.07 14.75
N ASN A 24 -7.70 3.21 15.78
CA ASN A 24 -6.86 2.02 15.85
C ASN A 24 -7.20 1.03 14.72
N ALA A 25 -8.49 0.81 14.43
CA ALA A 25 -8.89 -0.03 13.29
C ALA A 25 -8.32 0.51 11.96
N TYR A 26 -8.36 1.83 11.73
CA TYR A 26 -7.72 2.46 10.57
C TYR A 26 -6.22 2.17 10.51
N PHE A 27 -5.52 2.49 11.59
CA PHE A 27 -4.07 2.32 11.67
C PHE A 27 -3.63 0.86 11.43
N ARG A 28 -4.35 -0.09 12.02
CA ARG A 28 -4.06 -1.53 11.88
C ARG A 28 -4.39 -2.04 10.49
N CYS A 29 -5.55 -1.67 9.93
CA CYS A 29 -5.96 -2.18 8.64
C CYS A 29 -5.07 -1.62 7.51
N LEU A 30 -4.86 -0.30 7.50
CA LEU A 30 -4.14 0.39 6.43
C LEU A 30 -2.60 0.23 6.48
N SER A 31 -2.05 -0.37 7.54
CA SER A 31 -0.62 -0.69 7.60
C SER A 31 -0.21 -1.94 6.81
N GLN A 32 -1.14 -2.53 6.05
CA GLN A 32 -0.90 -3.71 5.21
C GLN A 32 0.26 -3.49 4.22
N GLY A 33 1.21 -4.44 4.17
CA GLY A 33 2.37 -4.38 3.27
C GLY A 33 3.41 -3.32 3.62
N LEU A 34 3.10 -2.41 4.55
CA LEU A 34 4.07 -1.45 5.07
C LEU A 34 4.97 -2.14 6.09
N PRO A 35 6.25 -1.75 6.17
CA PRO A 35 7.12 -2.28 7.20
C PRO A 35 6.56 -1.75 8.53
N TYR A 36 5.91 -2.62 9.31
CA TYR A 36 5.28 -2.24 10.58
C TYR A 36 5.49 -3.33 11.62
N ARG A 37 6.17 -2.95 12.71
CA ARG A 37 6.35 -3.65 13.99
C ARG A 37 7.32 -4.85 13.97
N ASN A 38 8.45 -4.74 14.70
CA ASN A 38 9.45 -5.74 15.14
C ASN A 38 9.98 -6.82 14.16
N ASP A 39 9.28 -7.11 13.09
CA ASP A 39 9.64 -8.03 12.03
C ASP A 39 10.02 -7.16 10.83
N TRP A 40 11.26 -7.28 10.39
CA TRP A 40 11.82 -6.50 9.29
C TRP A 40 11.22 -7.00 7.96
N ASN A 41 9.93 -6.73 7.75
CA ASN A 41 9.24 -6.90 6.48
C ASN A 41 9.71 -5.77 5.56
N SER A 42 10.89 -5.95 4.95
CA SER A 42 11.53 -4.99 4.06
C SER A 42 10.80 -4.88 2.72
N MET A 43 9.51 -4.50 2.74
CA MET A 43 8.66 -4.37 1.56
C MET A 43 8.76 -5.60 0.67
N ILE A 44 8.36 -6.74 1.23
CA ILE A 44 8.62 -8.04 0.62
C ILE A 44 8.07 -8.10 -0.82
N GLN A 45 6.92 -7.48 -1.10
CA GLN A 45 6.33 -7.51 -2.45
C GLN A 45 7.21 -6.75 -3.47
N GLU A 46 7.71 -5.58 -3.10
CA GLU A 46 8.60 -4.76 -3.92
C GLU A 46 9.96 -5.44 -4.12
N ALA A 47 10.42 -6.20 -3.12
CA ALA A 47 11.66 -6.96 -3.22
C ALA A 47 11.52 -8.23 -4.08
N VAL A 48 10.45 -9.00 -3.89
CA VAL A 48 10.19 -10.24 -4.64
C VAL A 48 9.81 -9.93 -6.10
N SER A 49 9.14 -8.81 -6.37
CA SER A 49 8.93 -8.31 -7.74
C SER A 49 10.21 -7.82 -8.41
N GLY A 50 11.31 -7.68 -7.67
CA GLY A 50 12.56 -7.14 -8.17
C GLY A 50 12.49 -5.64 -8.45
N THR A 51 11.64 -4.89 -7.74
CA THR A 51 11.52 -3.42 -7.86
C THR A 51 12.56 -2.71 -6.99
N LEU A 52 12.60 -3.08 -5.70
CA LEU A 52 13.44 -2.44 -4.68
C LEU A 52 14.18 -3.50 -3.88
N THR A 53 15.37 -3.18 -3.39
CA THR A 53 16.07 -4.03 -2.42
C THR A 53 16.55 -3.23 -1.23
N TYR A 54 16.38 -3.80 -0.04
CA TYR A 54 16.95 -3.26 1.18
C TYR A 54 18.42 -3.69 1.38
N GLY A 55 18.90 -4.65 0.58
CA GLY A 55 20.33 -5.00 0.50
C GLY A 55 20.88 -5.92 1.59
N HIS A 56 20.21 -6.07 2.74
CA HIS A 56 20.73 -6.86 3.87
C HIS A 56 20.48 -8.37 3.76
N GLY A 57 21.54 -9.15 4.00
CA GLY A 57 21.51 -10.63 4.05
C GLY A 57 20.53 -11.23 5.04
N TRP A 58 20.21 -10.50 6.12
CA TRP A 58 19.28 -10.92 7.18
C TRP A 58 17.82 -10.51 6.93
N SER A 59 17.52 -9.77 5.85
CA SER A 59 16.14 -9.36 5.56
C SER A 59 15.28 -10.55 5.12
N MET A 60 14.00 -10.56 5.54
CA MET A 60 13.04 -11.61 5.16
C MET A 60 12.91 -11.73 3.64
N SER A 61 12.85 -10.59 2.95
CA SER A 61 12.77 -10.53 1.48
C SER A 61 13.97 -11.18 0.80
N ARG A 62 15.20 -10.95 1.29
CA ARG A 62 16.39 -11.60 0.75
C ARG A 62 16.40 -13.11 0.98
N ASN A 63 15.87 -13.57 2.12
CA ASN A 63 15.74 -15.01 2.37
C ASN A 63 14.79 -15.65 1.35
N ILE A 64 13.60 -15.05 1.13
CA ILE A 64 12.62 -15.51 0.14
C ILE A 64 13.23 -15.52 -1.27
N ILE A 65 13.98 -14.49 -1.66
CA ILE A 65 14.60 -14.41 -3.00
C ILE A 65 15.63 -15.53 -3.20
N ILE A 66 16.43 -15.87 -2.19
CA ILE A 66 17.52 -16.86 -2.32
C ILE A 66 17.00 -18.28 -2.15
N ASN A 67 16.15 -18.53 -1.16
CA ASN A 67 15.73 -19.86 -0.75
C ASN A 67 14.33 -20.25 -1.24
N GLY A 68 13.54 -19.29 -1.74
CA GLY A 68 12.12 -19.48 -2.02
C GLY A 68 11.24 -19.36 -0.78
N MET A 69 9.94 -19.64 -0.95
CA MET A 69 8.99 -19.76 0.16
C MET A 69 8.94 -21.20 0.67
N ASN A 70 8.88 -21.36 1.99
CA ASN A 70 8.78 -22.61 2.72
C ASN A 70 7.51 -22.62 3.57
N SER A 71 6.68 -23.65 3.40
CA SER A 71 5.41 -23.85 4.11
C SER A 71 5.53 -23.94 5.63
N THR A 72 6.72 -24.21 6.19
CA THR A 72 6.94 -24.32 7.63
C THR A 72 7.65 -23.11 8.25
N SER A 73 8.02 -22.11 7.44
CA SER A 73 8.77 -20.94 7.90
C SER A 73 7.83 -19.83 8.36
N THR A 74 8.00 -19.36 9.59
CA THR A 74 7.25 -18.21 10.13
C THR A 74 7.82 -16.87 9.69
N ASN A 75 9.01 -16.86 9.07
CA ASN A 75 9.75 -15.65 8.69
C ASN A 75 9.42 -15.18 7.26
N GLU A 76 8.37 -15.69 6.65
CA GLU A 76 8.04 -15.47 5.24
C GLU A 76 6.59 -15.01 5.03
N ASP A 77 5.92 -14.58 6.10
CA ASP A 77 4.58 -14.01 6.03
C ASP A 77 4.63 -12.62 5.35
N MET A 78 4.53 -12.63 4.02
CA MET A 78 4.71 -11.44 3.18
C MET A 78 3.72 -10.31 3.50
N GLU A 79 2.53 -10.65 3.98
CA GLU A 79 1.41 -9.72 4.15
C GLU A 79 0.86 -9.68 5.58
N GLY A 80 1.14 -10.68 6.40
CA GLY A 80 0.69 -10.75 7.79
C GLY A 80 -0.64 -11.50 7.92
N TYR A 81 -0.76 -12.72 7.39
CA TYR A 81 -1.99 -13.53 7.38
C TYR A 81 -2.70 -13.54 8.75
N ILE A 82 -1.98 -13.81 9.84
CA ILE A 82 -2.54 -13.84 11.20
C ILE A 82 -3.00 -12.43 11.65
N SER A 83 -2.22 -11.42 11.27
CA SER A 83 -2.54 -10.01 11.58
C SER A 83 -3.83 -9.56 10.89
N ASN A 84 -4.16 -10.06 9.70
CA ASN A 84 -5.42 -9.73 9.01
C ASN A 84 -6.63 -10.00 9.89
N PHE A 85 -6.79 -11.22 10.39
CA PHE A 85 -7.98 -11.58 11.18
C PHE A 85 -8.02 -10.81 12.51
N THR A 86 -6.85 -10.52 13.09
CA THR A 86 -6.76 -9.64 14.27
C THR A 86 -7.28 -8.23 13.96
N TYR A 87 -6.96 -7.68 12.79
CA TYR A 87 -7.33 -6.32 12.40
C TYR A 87 -8.76 -6.22 11.91
N ILE A 88 -9.23 -7.22 11.16
CA ILE A 88 -10.64 -7.38 10.77
C ILE A 88 -11.52 -7.48 12.02
N ARG A 89 -11.08 -8.23 13.05
CA ARG A 89 -11.79 -8.28 14.33
C ARG A 89 -11.89 -6.90 15.01
N GLN A 90 -10.87 -6.05 14.93
CA GLN A 90 -10.97 -4.67 15.46
C GLN A 90 -12.05 -3.86 14.75
N ALA A 91 -12.17 -3.99 13.43
CA ALA A 91 -13.23 -3.34 12.66
C ALA A 91 -14.63 -3.85 13.05
N TYR A 92 -14.80 -5.17 13.22
CA TYR A 92 -16.07 -5.74 13.69
C TYR A 92 -16.45 -5.31 15.10
N LEU A 93 -15.50 -5.23 16.04
CA LEU A 93 -15.77 -4.71 17.38
C LEU A 93 -16.34 -3.29 17.35
N VAL A 94 -15.87 -2.45 16.42
CA VAL A 94 -16.45 -1.11 16.20
C VAL A 94 -17.86 -1.21 15.62
N ILE A 95 -18.06 -2.01 14.56
CA ILE A 95 -19.38 -2.19 13.92
C ILE A 95 -20.45 -2.62 14.94
N GLU A 96 -20.11 -3.59 15.79
CA GLU A 96 -21.02 -4.23 16.74
C GLU A 96 -21.35 -3.34 17.95
N ASN A 97 -20.53 -2.33 18.24
CA ASN A 97 -20.66 -1.55 19.48
C ASN A 97 -20.87 -0.05 19.28
N ILE A 98 -20.69 0.49 18.07
CA ILE A 98 -20.85 1.94 17.83
C ILE A 98 -22.27 2.45 18.12
N ASP A 99 -23.28 1.58 18.07
CA ASP A 99 -24.67 1.96 18.39
C ASP A 99 -24.84 2.36 19.86
N LYS A 100 -23.96 1.89 20.76
CA LYS A 100 -23.96 2.23 22.20
C LYS A 100 -23.53 3.67 22.49
N VAL A 101 -22.87 4.33 21.53
CA VAL A 101 -22.39 5.70 21.70
C VAL A 101 -23.58 6.67 21.74
N LYS A 102 -23.71 7.44 22.82
CA LYS A 102 -24.90 8.26 23.09
C LYS A 102 -24.90 9.61 22.40
N ASP A 103 -23.71 10.17 22.17
CA ASP A 103 -23.43 11.49 21.59
C ASP A 103 -23.04 11.39 20.10
N MET A 104 -23.71 10.49 19.36
CA MET A 104 -23.63 10.37 17.90
C MET A 104 -25.03 10.15 17.31
N THR A 105 -25.30 10.78 16.19
CA THR A 105 -26.49 10.58 15.36
C THR A 105 -26.51 9.19 14.71
N GLY A 106 -27.67 8.77 14.19
CA GLY A 106 -27.79 7.51 13.45
C GLY A 106 -26.95 7.52 12.17
N GLU A 107 -26.90 8.66 11.50
CA GLU A 107 -26.14 8.91 10.28
C GLU A 107 -24.63 8.80 10.54
N GLU A 108 -24.12 9.45 11.59
CA GLU A 108 -22.70 9.34 11.96
C GLU A 108 -22.30 7.90 12.28
N LYS A 109 -23.15 7.16 13.00
CA LYS A 109 -22.93 5.73 13.32
C LYS A 109 -22.93 4.88 12.06
N ALA A 110 -23.84 5.13 11.12
CA ALA A 110 -23.91 4.43 9.85
C ALA A 110 -22.63 4.67 9.02
N VAL A 111 -22.12 5.91 9.00
CA VAL A 111 -20.86 6.22 8.32
C VAL A 111 -19.69 5.49 8.95
N VAL A 112 -19.58 5.46 10.28
CA VAL A 112 -18.50 4.68 10.96
C VAL A 112 -18.58 3.19 10.61
N LYS A 113 -19.78 2.60 10.58
CA LYS A 113 -19.95 1.20 10.15
C LYS A 113 -19.51 1.00 8.69
N ALA A 114 -19.83 1.94 7.80
CA ALA A 114 -19.43 1.90 6.40
C ALA A 114 -17.91 1.98 6.22
N GLU A 115 -17.24 2.85 6.98
CA GLU A 115 -15.78 2.92 7.01
C GLU A 115 -15.16 1.59 7.45
N MET A 116 -15.70 0.96 8.49
CA MET A 116 -15.20 -0.33 8.99
C MET A 116 -15.40 -1.44 7.96
N LYS A 117 -16.53 -1.47 7.26
CA LYS A 117 -16.77 -2.43 6.15
C LYS A 117 -15.76 -2.23 5.02
N ALA A 118 -15.46 -0.99 4.65
CA ALA A 118 -14.43 -0.71 3.64
C ALA A 118 -13.03 -1.13 4.10
N LEU A 119 -12.68 -0.97 5.39
CA LEU A 119 -11.41 -1.49 5.92
C LEU A 119 -11.35 -3.02 5.93
N ILE A 120 -12.46 -3.70 6.21
CA ILE A 120 -12.57 -5.16 6.11
C ILE A 120 -12.37 -5.58 4.65
N ALA A 121 -13.05 -4.92 3.71
CA ALA A 121 -12.90 -5.13 2.28
C ALA A 121 -11.44 -4.93 1.83
N TYR A 122 -10.77 -3.89 2.32
CA TYR A 122 -9.36 -3.62 2.04
C TYR A 122 -8.44 -4.78 2.44
N ARG A 123 -8.63 -5.35 3.64
CA ARG A 123 -7.82 -6.49 4.11
C ARG A 123 -8.10 -7.75 3.30
N TYR A 124 -9.38 -8.07 3.06
CA TYR A 124 -9.76 -9.22 2.26
C TYR A 124 -9.33 -9.10 0.79
N ALA A 125 -9.30 -7.90 0.22
CA ALA A 125 -8.83 -7.66 -1.14
C ALA A 125 -7.38 -8.15 -1.33
N GLN A 126 -6.49 -7.84 -0.41
CA GLN A 126 -5.11 -8.32 -0.49
C GLN A 126 -5.01 -9.81 -0.16
N MET A 127 -5.78 -10.33 0.81
CA MET A 127 -5.79 -11.76 1.07
C MET A 127 -6.25 -12.57 -0.14
N LEU A 128 -7.24 -12.07 -0.90
CA LEU A 128 -7.64 -12.66 -2.18
C LEU A 128 -6.46 -12.71 -3.16
N ILE A 129 -5.74 -11.59 -3.32
CA ILE A 129 -4.61 -11.50 -4.25
C ILE A 129 -3.46 -12.43 -3.85
N MET A 130 -3.19 -12.57 -2.56
CA MET A 130 -2.03 -13.32 -2.04
C MET A 130 -2.31 -14.82 -1.82
N TYR A 131 -3.52 -15.16 -1.35
CA TYR A 131 -3.87 -16.51 -0.89
C TYR A 131 -5.07 -17.12 -1.64
N GLY A 132 -5.80 -16.30 -2.39
CA GLY A 132 -7.08 -16.67 -2.99
C GLY A 132 -8.17 -16.86 -1.93
N GLY A 133 -8.71 -18.06 -1.86
CA GLY A 133 -9.74 -18.47 -0.93
C GLY A 133 -9.23 -18.49 0.52
N VAL A 134 -9.94 -17.84 1.42
CA VAL A 134 -9.62 -17.73 2.86
C VAL A 134 -10.91 -17.86 3.68
N PRO A 135 -10.85 -18.06 5.02
CA PRO A 135 -12.05 -18.02 5.84
C PRO A 135 -12.72 -16.65 5.77
N ILE A 136 -14.04 -16.64 5.57
CA ILE A 136 -14.85 -15.42 5.53
C ILE A 136 -15.51 -15.26 6.90
N ILE A 137 -15.16 -14.21 7.63
CA ILE A 137 -15.67 -13.94 8.97
C ILE A 137 -16.71 -12.82 8.93
N SER A 138 -17.82 -13.01 9.65
CA SER A 138 -18.99 -12.12 9.64
C SER A 138 -19.21 -11.37 10.96
N GLY A 139 -18.22 -11.33 11.84
CA GLY A 139 -18.32 -10.70 13.16
C GLY A 139 -17.04 -10.85 13.97
N SER A 140 -17.04 -10.30 15.18
CA SER A 140 -15.95 -10.49 16.12
C SER A 140 -15.96 -11.92 16.66
N LEU A 141 -14.86 -12.64 16.42
CA LEU A 141 -14.68 -13.98 16.98
C LEU A 141 -14.29 -13.87 18.46
N ASN A 142 -14.90 -14.72 19.29
CA ASN A 142 -14.58 -14.88 20.70
C ASN A 142 -13.77 -16.16 20.92
N ALA A 143 -12.97 -16.19 21.99
CA ALA A 143 -12.05 -17.30 22.26
C ALA A 143 -12.77 -18.63 22.58
N ASP A 144 -14.04 -18.55 22.98
CA ASP A 144 -14.93 -19.67 23.29
C ASP A 144 -15.80 -20.11 22.08
N GLY A 145 -15.71 -19.40 20.95
CA GLY A 145 -16.45 -19.73 19.73
C GLY A 145 -15.79 -20.81 18.89
N ASP A 146 -16.47 -21.23 17.81
CA ASP A 146 -15.86 -22.06 16.78
C ASP A 146 -14.84 -21.24 15.97
N LEU A 147 -13.57 -21.55 16.14
CA LEU A 147 -12.45 -20.92 15.46
C LEU A 147 -11.95 -21.75 14.27
N ALA A 148 -12.46 -22.96 14.06
CA ALA A 148 -12.04 -23.87 12.99
C ALA A 148 -12.77 -23.58 11.68
N LEU A 149 -12.73 -22.31 11.24
CA LEU A 149 -13.43 -21.88 10.03
C LEU A 149 -12.71 -22.36 8.77
N PRO A 150 -13.38 -23.11 7.87
CA PRO A 150 -12.77 -23.57 6.64
C PRO A 150 -12.52 -22.40 5.68
N ARG A 151 -11.51 -22.55 4.81
CA ARG A 151 -11.31 -21.65 3.68
C ARG A 151 -12.52 -21.72 2.75
N LYS A 152 -12.93 -20.58 2.21
CA LYS A 152 -13.96 -20.49 1.18
C LYS A 152 -13.31 -20.34 -0.20
N PRO A 153 -13.98 -20.76 -1.30
CA PRO A 153 -13.52 -20.51 -2.67
C PRO A 153 -13.07 -19.06 -2.90
N ALA A 154 -12.08 -18.86 -3.76
CA ALA A 154 -11.58 -17.52 -4.10
C ALA A 154 -12.70 -16.61 -4.63
N LYS A 155 -13.66 -17.18 -5.35
CA LYS A 155 -14.85 -16.45 -5.83
C LYS A 155 -15.71 -15.90 -4.68
N ASP A 156 -15.94 -16.69 -3.62
CA ASP A 156 -16.74 -16.25 -2.47
C ASP A 156 -16.07 -15.10 -1.72
N VAL A 157 -14.73 -15.10 -1.65
CA VAL A 157 -13.95 -14.01 -1.08
C VAL A 157 -14.08 -12.75 -1.92
N LEU A 158 -13.94 -12.87 -3.26
CA LEU A 158 -14.17 -11.75 -4.19
C LEU A 158 -15.57 -11.15 -4.01
N ASP A 159 -16.61 -11.98 -4.04
CA ASP A 159 -18.00 -11.55 -3.92
C ASP A 159 -18.23 -10.83 -2.58
N SER A 160 -17.60 -11.30 -1.50
CA SER A 160 -17.67 -10.66 -0.18
C SER A 160 -17.00 -9.29 -0.16
N VAL A 161 -15.81 -9.15 -0.76
CA VAL A 161 -15.12 -7.85 -0.90
C VAL A 161 -16.01 -6.86 -1.66
N VAL A 162 -16.56 -7.28 -2.79
CA VAL A 162 -17.46 -6.44 -3.61
C VAL A 162 -18.68 -6.00 -2.80
N ASN A 163 -19.31 -6.93 -2.07
CA ASN A 163 -20.47 -6.63 -1.24
C ASN A 163 -20.17 -5.64 -0.10
N TRP A 164 -19.04 -5.80 0.62
CA TRP A 164 -18.64 -4.84 1.65
C TRP A 164 -18.33 -3.46 1.07
N CYS A 165 -17.69 -3.41 -0.10
CA CYS A 165 -17.48 -2.16 -0.84
C CYS A 165 -18.83 -1.51 -1.21
N ASP A 166 -19.78 -2.26 -1.76
CA ASP A 166 -21.08 -1.72 -2.19
C ASP A 166 -21.90 -1.17 -1.01
N GLN A 167 -21.89 -1.88 0.12
CA GLN A 167 -22.50 -1.39 1.36
C GLN A 167 -21.83 -0.12 1.89
N ALA A 168 -20.50 0.00 1.73
CA ALA A 168 -19.78 1.19 2.15
C ALA A 168 -20.04 2.38 1.22
N ILE A 169 -19.98 2.15 -0.10
CA ILE A 169 -20.19 3.16 -1.15
C ILE A 169 -21.55 3.85 -1.01
N ALA A 170 -22.58 3.11 -0.61
CA ALA A 170 -23.94 3.64 -0.42
C ALA A 170 -24.06 4.67 0.72
N VAL A 171 -23.08 4.74 1.64
CA VAL A 171 -23.16 5.52 2.88
C VAL A 171 -22.01 6.53 3.00
N LEU A 172 -20.82 6.18 2.51
CA LEU A 172 -19.62 7.00 2.67
C LEU A 172 -19.76 8.35 1.94
N PRO A 173 -19.27 9.45 2.54
CA PRO A 173 -19.24 10.73 1.86
C PRO A 173 -18.17 10.74 0.76
N SER A 174 -18.37 11.60 -0.23
CA SER A 174 -17.39 11.83 -1.30
C SER A 174 -16.17 12.60 -0.79
N VAL A 175 -16.39 13.55 0.14
CA VAL A 175 -15.36 14.43 0.71
C VAL A 175 -15.53 14.53 2.22
N TRP A 176 -14.41 14.72 2.90
CA TRP A 176 -14.37 15.03 4.32
C TRP A 176 -13.92 16.48 4.54
N GLU A 177 -14.51 17.12 5.55
CA GLU A 177 -13.97 18.36 6.14
C GLU A 177 -12.51 18.18 6.55
N ASP A 178 -11.75 19.28 6.58
CA ASP A 178 -10.30 19.27 6.83
C ASP A 178 -9.90 18.48 8.09
N THR A 179 -10.66 18.62 9.18
CA THR A 179 -10.43 17.92 10.45
C THR A 179 -10.55 16.39 10.34
N TRP A 180 -11.30 15.91 9.34
CA TRP A 180 -11.60 14.50 9.11
C TRP A 180 -10.90 13.92 7.88
N LYS A 181 -10.05 14.70 7.20
CA LYS A 181 -9.31 14.25 6.00
C LYS A 181 -8.42 13.04 6.29
N GLY A 182 -8.50 12.05 5.40
CA GLY A 182 -7.76 10.78 5.50
C GLY A 182 -8.64 9.60 5.94
N ARG A 183 -9.88 9.87 6.36
CA ARG A 183 -10.92 8.85 6.48
C ARG A 183 -11.33 8.32 5.10
N MET A 184 -11.87 7.11 5.09
CA MET A 184 -12.41 6.44 3.91
C MET A 184 -13.50 7.31 3.28
N THR A 185 -13.40 7.50 1.97
CA THR A 185 -14.42 8.16 1.13
C THR A 185 -15.08 7.14 0.23
N LYS A 186 -16.15 7.55 -0.46
CA LYS A 186 -16.74 6.73 -1.52
C LYS A 186 -15.72 6.34 -2.59
N SER A 187 -14.85 7.27 -2.99
CA SER A 187 -13.74 7.02 -3.92
C SER A 187 -12.78 5.96 -3.40
N ALA A 188 -12.43 6.00 -2.12
CA ALA A 188 -11.54 5.00 -1.53
C ALA A 188 -12.16 3.59 -1.53
N ALA A 189 -13.46 3.46 -1.24
CA ALA A 189 -14.17 2.17 -1.32
C ALA A 189 -14.30 1.66 -2.77
N LEU A 190 -14.55 2.55 -3.73
CA LEU A 190 -14.52 2.24 -5.17
C LEU A 190 -13.13 1.80 -5.63
N ALA A 191 -12.04 2.39 -5.09
CA ALA A 191 -10.68 1.98 -5.40
C ALA A 191 -10.37 0.54 -4.97
N ILE A 192 -10.86 0.13 -3.79
CA ILE A 192 -10.76 -1.26 -3.33
C ILE A 192 -11.53 -2.19 -4.29
N LYS A 193 -12.77 -1.83 -4.63
CA LYS A 193 -13.63 -2.61 -5.54
C LYS A 193 -13.02 -2.74 -6.94
N SER A 194 -12.58 -1.63 -7.53
CA SER A 194 -11.95 -1.57 -8.84
C SER A 194 -10.69 -2.45 -8.88
N LYS A 195 -9.82 -2.36 -7.85
CA LYS A 195 -8.62 -3.20 -7.75
C LYS A 195 -8.95 -4.69 -7.78
N VAL A 196 -9.88 -5.18 -6.95
CA VAL A 196 -10.17 -6.63 -6.91
C VAL A 196 -10.87 -7.12 -8.17
N LEU A 197 -11.71 -6.30 -8.81
CA LEU A 197 -12.37 -6.67 -10.06
C LEU A 197 -11.38 -6.76 -11.22
N LEU A 198 -10.39 -5.87 -11.27
CA LEU A 198 -9.29 -5.96 -12.24
C LEU A 198 -8.49 -7.27 -12.04
N TYR A 199 -8.10 -7.57 -10.80
CA TYR A 199 -7.40 -8.83 -10.50
C TYR A 199 -8.25 -10.07 -10.84
N ALA A 200 -9.56 -10.01 -10.58
CA ALA A 200 -10.48 -11.08 -10.93
C ALA A 200 -10.64 -11.29 -12.43
N ALA A 201 -10.36 -10.28 -13.27
CA ALA A 201 -10.42 -10.41 -14.73
C ALA A 201 -9.14 -11.06 -15.32
N ARG A 202 -8.00 -10.93 -14.63
CA ARG A 202 -6.71 -11.46 -15.08
C ARG A 202 -6.69 -12.99 -15.18
N PRO A 203 -5.93 -13.57 -16.14
CA PRO A 203 -5.86 -15.02 -16.36
C PRO A 203 -5.47 -15.85 -15.13
N LEU A 204 -4.75 -15.26 -14.17
CA LEU A 204 -4.37 -15.93 -12.93
C LEU A 204 -5.60 -16.44 -12.14
N PHE A 205 -6.67 -15.66 -12.10
CA PHE A 205 -7.95 -16.04 -11.47
C PHE A 205 -8.99 -16.50 -12.49
N ASN A 206 -9.04 -15.84 -13.65
CA ASN A 206 -10.04 -16.00 -14.69
C ASN A 206 -9.67 -17.08 -15.72
N SER A 207 -9.57 -18.31 -15.28
CA SER A 207 -9.14 -19.44 -16.11
C SER A 207 -9.89 -20.72 -15.76
N ALA A 208 -9.91 -21.69 -16.69
CA ALA A 208 -10.49 -23.01 -16.44
C ALA A 208 -9.65 -23.84 -15.44
N ALA A 209 -8.34 -23.58 -15.40
CA ALA A 209 -7.42 -24.21 -14.46
C ALA A 209 -6.35 -23.19 -14.05
N PRO A 210 -5.87 -23.23 -12.79
CA PRO A 210 -4.83 -22.33 -12.31
C PRO A 210 -3.51 -22.58 -13.04
N TYR A 211 -2.65 -21.56 -13.08
CA TYR A 211 -1.28 -21.66 -13.61
C TYR A 211 -0.46 -22.77 -12.91
N LEU A 212 -0.62 -22.90 -11.60
CA LEU A 212 -0.05 -23.99 -10.80
C LEU A 212 -1.18 -24.70 -10.04
N GLY A 213 -1.39 -25.98 -10.33
CA GLY A 213 -2.44 -26.78 -9.69
C GLY A 213 -2.24 -26.93 -8.18
N PHE A 214 -3.33 -26.89 -7.42
CA PHE A 214 -3.34 -27.00 -5.97
C PHE A 214 -4.07 -28.26 -5.48
N ALA A 215 -3.64 -29.43 -5.97
CA ALA A 215 -3.99 -30.75 -5.46
C ALA A 215 -5.46 -30.92 -5.00
N GLY A 216 -6.43 -30.61 -5.87
CA GLY A 216 -7.87 -30.76 -5.58
C GLY A 216 -8.53 -29.56 -4.89
N ASN A 217 -7.79 -28.49 -4.62
CA ASN A 217 -8.27 -27.23 -4.02
C ASN A 217 -8.11 -26.04 -5.00
N ASN A 218 -8.26 -26.30 -6.31
CA ASN A 218 -8.05 -25.28 -7.34
C ASN A 218 -9.03 -24.10 -7.21
N GLU A 219 -10.23 -24.34 -6.70
CA GLU A 219 -11.25 -23.33 -6.40
C GLU A 219 -10.80 -22.30 -5.35
N LEU A 220 -9.76 -22.61 -4.57
CA LEU A 220 -9.13 -21.67 -3.65
C LEU A 220 -8.16 -20.72 -4.35
N ILE A 221 -7.78 -20.92 -5.61
CA ILE A 221 -6.78 -20.06 -6.28
C ILE A 221 -7.19 -19.63 -7.70
N CYS A 222 -8.31 -20.16 -8.21
CA CYS A 222 -8.80 -19.93 -9.55
C CYS A 222 -10.33 -20.10 -9.56
N PHE A 223 -11.04 -19.46 -10.50
CA PHE A 223 -12.50 -19.54 -10.58
C PHE A 223 -13.02 -20.78 -11.31
N GLY A 224 -12.16 -21.54 -11.99
CA GLY A 224 -12.52 -22.77 -12.69
C GLY A 224 -13.27 -22.55 -14.01
N SER A 225 -13.41 -21.31 -14.45
CA SER A 225 -13.95 -20.93 -15.75
C SER A 225 -13.42 -19.57 -16.17
N ALA A 226 -13.14 -19.38 -17.45
CA ALA A 226 -12.89 -18.06 -18.02
C ALA A 226 -14.22 -17.35 -18.34
N ASP A 227 -14.29 -16.06 -18.01
CA ASP A 227 -15.40 -15.16 -18.33
C ASP A 227 -14.84 -13.84 -18.86
N ALA A 228 -15.02 -13.59 -20.16
CA ALA A 228 -14.56 -12.37 -20.83
C ALA A 228 -15.29 -11.11 -20.32
N ASN A 229 -16.49 -11.24 -19.76
CA ASN A 229 -17.26 -10.12 -19.24
C ASN A 229 -16.63 -9.50 -17.98
N ARG A 230 -15.66 -10.17 -17.36
CA ARG A 230 -14.92 -9.63 -16.21
C ARG A 230 -14.09 -8.40 -16.57
N TRP A 231 -13.58 -8.32 -17.80
CA TRP A 231 -12.88 -7.11 -18.25
C TRP A 231 -13.83 -5.91 -18.39
N ASN A 232 -15.04 -6.12 -18.95
CA ASN A 232 -16.10 -5.11 -18.94
C ASN A 232 -16.46 -4.67 -17.52
N THR A 233 -16.55 -5.62 -16.58
CA THR A 233 -16.83 -5.34 -15.17
C THR A 233 -15.71 -4.53 -14.50
N ALA A 234 -14.44 -4.84 -14.82
CA ALA A 234 -13.28 -4.11 -14.32
C ALA A 234 -13.21 -2.68 -14.89
N ALA A 235 -13.46 -2.51 -16.20
CA ALA A 235 -13.51 -1.21 -16.85
C ALA A 235 -14.59 -0.32 -16.21
N ALA A 236 -15.82 -0.82 -16.08
CA ALA A 236 -16.93 -0.08 -15.45
C ALA A 236 -16.62 0.31 -13.99
N ALA A 237 -15.94 -0.55 -13.23
CA ALA A 237 -15.55 -0.22 -11.86
C ALA A 237 -14.47 0.87 -11.81
N ALA A 238 -13.52 0.88 -12.76
CA ALA A 238 -12.50 1.92 -12.87
C ALA A 238 -13.10 3.26 -13.34
N GLU A 239 -14.02 3.24 -14.31
CA GLU A 239 -14.75 4.43 -14.77
C GLU A 239 -15.59 5.06 -13.63
N ALA A 240 -16.30 4.23 -12.86
CA ALA A 240 -17.09 4.68 -11.72
C ALA A 240 -16.20 5.34 -10.65
N LEU A 241 -15.02 4.77 -10.41
CA LEU A 241 -14.02 5.35 -9.52
C LEU A 241 -13.52 6.71 -10.03
N ILE A 242 -13.12 6.80 -11.29
CA ILE A 242 -12.63 8.06 -11.90
C ILE A 242 -13.72 9.13 -11.80
N THR A 243 -14.95 8.78 -12.21
CA THR A 243 -16.10 9.70 -12.20
C THR A 243 -16.39 10.23 -10.81
N GLU A 244 -16.48 9.35 -9.80
CA GLU A 244 -16.72 9.76 -8.42
C GLU A 244 -15.57 10.62 -7.88
N ALA A 245 -14.33 10.21 -8.13
CA ALA A 245 -13.14 10.90 -7.64
C ALA A 245 -13.04 12.32 -8.18
N GLU A 246 -13.29 12.52 -9.48
CA GLU A 246 -13.16 13.81 -10.14
C GLU A 246 -14.38 14.70 -9.91
N THR A 247 -15.59 14.15 -10.05
CA THR A 247 -16.83 14.95 -10.02
C THR A 247 -17.23 15.32 -8.59
N ASN A 248 -17.15 14.36 -7.67
CA ASN A 248 -17.65 14.53 -6.31
C ASN A 248 -16.53 14.59 -5.27
N GLY A 249 -15.42 13.88 -5.50
CA GLY A 249 -14.26 13.83 -4.62
C GLY A 249 -13.28 15.00 -4.77
N GLY A 250 -13.36 15.74 -5.88
CA GLY A 250 -12.46 16.86 -6.20
C GLY A 250 -11.02 16.45 -6.51
N ALA A 251 -10.78 15.16 -6.80
CA ALA A 251 -9.48 14.66 -7.19
C ALA A 251 -9.16 15.00 -8.65
N PHE A 252 -7.89 15.17 -8.99
CA PHE A 252 -7.44 15.36 -10.37
C PHE A 252 -5.98 14.94 -10.54
N ILE A 253 -5.62 14.58 -11.78
CA ILE A 253 -4.22 14.34 -12.15
C ILE A 253 -3.49 15.68 -12.15
N ILE A 254 -2.42 15.77 -11.37
CA ILE A 254 -1.59 16.98 -11.31
C ILE A 254 -0.80 17.08 -12.63
N ASN A 255 -0.97 18.20 -13.34
CA ASN A 255 -0.29 18.45 -14.61
C ASN A 255 -0.06 19.96 -14.78
N THR A 256 1.03 20.47 -14.24
CA THR A 256 1.44 21.88 -14.36
C THR A 256 2.39 22.11 -15.54
N GLY A 257 2.74 21.05 -16.28
CA GLY A 257 3.77 21.08 -17.31
C GLY A 257 5.19 20.88 -16.78
N ASN A 258 5.35 20.58 -15.49
CA ASN A 258 6.62 20.22 -14.88
C ASN A 258 6.55 18.78 -14.33
N PRO A 259 6.89 17.75 -15.12
CA PRO A 259 6.61 16.37 -14.76
C PRO A 259 7.29 15.88 -13.48
N ILE A 260 8.49 16.38 -13.15
CA ILE A 260 9.18 16.03 -11.89
C ILE A 260 8.41 16.61 -10.71
N GLU A 261 7.95 17.85 -10.82
CA GLU A 261 7.16 18.50 -9.79
C GLU A 261 5.78 17.85 -9.65
N ASP A 262 5.10 17.63 -10.76
CA ASP A 262 3.75 17.06 -10.80
C ASP A 262 3.73 15.68 -10.12
N TYR A 263 4.62 14.78 -10.54
CA TYR A 263 4.72 13.44 -9.98
C TYR A 263 5.32 13.45 -8.56
N GLY A 264 6.27 14.34 -8.28
CA GLY A 264 6.83 14.55 -6.95
C GLY A 264 5.75 14.97 -5.94
N VAL A 265 4.88 15.93 -6.30
CA VAL A 265 3.73 16.35 -5.50
C VAL A 265 2.74 15.21 -5.35
N ALA A 266 2.35 14.55 -6.43
CA ALA A 266 1.36 13.47 -6.44
C ALA A 266 1.73 12.31 -5.50
N THR A 267 3.02 12.00 -5.41
CA THR A 267 3.51 10.90 -4.56
C THR A 267 3.84 11.34 -3.14
N SER A 268 4.29 12.58 -2.92
CA SER A 268 4.96 12.96 -1.67
C SER A 268 4.23 14.01 -0.83
N ARG A 269 3.42 14.88 -1.47
CA ARG A 269 2.75 15.97 -0.76
C ARG A 269 1.48 15.43 -0.10
N PRO A 270 1.29 15.61 1.20
CA PRO A 270 0.11 15.10 1.89
C PRO A 270 -1.16 15.80 1.44
N GLY A 271 -2.25 15.04 1.37
CA GLY A 271 -3.55 15.56 0.95
C GLY A 271 -3.52 16.23 -0.42
N ASN A 272 -2.60 15.84 -1.30
CA ASN A 272 -2.60 16.33 -2.67
C ASN A 272 -3.83 15.80 -3.43
N ALA A 273 -4.16 16.47 -4.53
CA ALA A 273 -5.39 16.22 -5.28
C ALA A 273 -5.45 14.86 -5.99
N GLU A 274 -4.35 14.11 -6.07
CA GLU A 274 -4.35 12.80 -6.72
C GLU A 274 -4.61 11.65 -5.73
N VAL A 275 -4.43 11.88 -4.43
CA VAL A 275 -4.52 10.84 -3.39
C VAL A 275 -5.97 10.62 -3.00
N LEU A 276 -6.45 9.39 -3.18
CA LEU A 276 -7.81 8.96 -2.83
C LEU A 276 -7.89 8.37 -1.41
N LEU A 277 -6.80 7.74 -0.97
CA LEU A 277 -6.63 7.21 0.38
C LEU A 277 -5.14 7.15 0.71
N ALA A 278 -4.78 7.48 1.95
CA ALA A 278 -3.41 7.34 2.42
C ALA A 278 -3.34 6.78 3.84
N PHE A 279 -2.28 6.04 4.12
CA PHE A 279 -1.88 5.69 5.48
C PHE A 279 -1.12 6.86 6.09
N LYS A 280 -1.63 7.38 7.21
CA LYS A 280 -1.08 8.56 7.89
C LYS A 280 -0.39 8.15 9.18
N LEU A 281 0.85 8.58 9.34
CA LEU A 281 1.63 8.39 10.56
C LEU A 281 2.26 9.71 10.99
N ALA A 282 1.79 10.24 12.13
CA ALA A 282 2.41 11.38 12.80
C ALA A 282 3.43 10.86 13.83
N ASN A 283 4.68 11.28 13.71
CA ASN A 283 5.70 10.95 14.70
C ASN A 283 5.48 11.81 15.96
N THR A 284 4.94 11.22 17.02
CA THR A 284 4.70 11.91 18.32
C THR A 284 5.78 11.61 19.37
N SER A 285 6.68 10.66 19.11
CA SER A 285 7.80 10.32 19.98
C SER A 285 9.07 10.95 19.40
N GLY A 286 9.72 11.85 20.14
CA GLY A 286 11.05 12.36 19.79
C GLY A 286 12.06 11.24 19.52
N ASP A 287 13.24 11.60 19.02
CA ASP A 287 14.34 10.70 18.59
C ASP A 287 14.90 9.81 19.72
N ASN A 288 14.09 8.95 20.33
CA ASN A 288 14.50 8.06 21.41
C ASN A 288 15.26 6.82 20.91
N GLY A 289 15.71 6.81 19.65
CA GLY A 289 16.52 5.72 19.11
C GLY A 289 15.83 4.35 19.10
N ASP A 290 14.52 4.28 19.34
CA ASP A 290 13.77 3.03 19.31
C ASP A 290 13.44 2.65 17.85
N TRP A 291 14.38 1.95 17.23
CA TRP A 291 14.25 1.28 15.91
C TRP A 291 12.98 0.43 15.79
N ASN A 292 12.47 -0.06 16.92
CA ASN A 292 11.30 -0.94 16.99
C ASN A 292 9.96 -0.23 16.81
N THR A 293 9.91 1.11 16.88
CA THR A 293 8.61 1.79 16.83
C THR A 293 8.17 2.11 15.39
N TYR A 294 9.07 2.39 14.43
CA TYR A 294 8.64 2.82 13.09
C TYR A 294 9.62 2.44 11.96
N PRO A 295 9.33 1.38 11.18
CA PRO A 295 10.21 0.94 10.10
C PRO A 295 10.25 1.89 8.88
N MET A 296 9.32 2.84 8.77
CA MET A 296 9.40 3.92 7.76
C MET A 296 10.56 4.90 8.02
N THR A 297 11.15 4.87 9.22
CA THR A 297 12.43 5.55 9.44
C THR A 297 13.50 5.00 8.51
N ALA A 298 13.46 3.74 8.06
CA ALA A 298 14.42 3.16 7.12
C ALA A 298 14.44 3.83 5.73
N TRP A 299 13.32 4.42 5.29
CA TRP A 299 13.26 5.24 4.06
C TRP A 299 13.96 6.61 4.23
N TYR A 300 14.00 7.09 5.47
CA TYR A 300 14.56 8.38 5.86
C TYR A 300 15.93 8.27 6.55
N TYR A 301 16.30 7.06 6.94
CA TYR A 301 17.38 6.74 7.84
C TYR A 301 18.75 7.23 7.38
N PRO A 302 19.06 7.27 6.06
CA PRO A 302 20.34 7.78 5.62
C PRO A 302 20.58 9.26 5.96
N ARG A 303 19.54 10.01 6.34
CA ARG A 303 19.63 11.40 6.81
C ARG A 303 19.99 11.55 8.30
N ILE A 304 19.58 10.61 9.17
CA ILE A 304 19.60 10.83 10.63
C ILE A 304 21.01 10.67 11.23
N ASN A 305 21.85 9.81 10.67
CA ASN A 305 23.08 9.39 11.36
C ASN A 305 24.39 9.99 10.84
N GLY A 306 24.34 11.02 10.01
CA GLY A 306 25.53 11.68 9.51
C GLY A 306 26.49 10.72 8.79
N THR A 307 27.70 11.18 8.53
CA THR A 307 28.71 10.56 7.66
C THR A 307 29.26 9.20 8.11
N ASN A 308 28.71 8.55 9.15
CA ASN A 308 29.43 7.48 9.83
C ASN A 308 28.64 6.23 10.22
N VAL A 309 27.55 5.89 9.55
CA VAL A 309 26.93 4.59 9.80
C VAL A 309 26.36 3.98 8.53
N ALA A 310 26.56 2.67 8.41
CA ALA A 310 25.97 1.70 7.49
C ALA A 310 24.43 1.79 7.43
N ALA A 311 23.90 2.92 6.95
CA ALA A 311 22.47 3.15 6.86
C ALA A 311 21.93 2.47 5.60
N ALA A 312 21.30 1.32 5.82
CA ALA A 312 20.48 0.63 4.84
C ALA A 312 19.47 1.59 4.22
N ALA A 313 19.36 1.59 2.89
CA ALA A 313 18.30 2.29 2.18
C ALA A 313 17.62 1.32 1.21
N PHE A 314 16.35 1.55 0.92
CA PHE A 314 15.74 0.92 -0.25
C PHE A 314 16.43 1.46 -1.50
N THR A 315 16.91 0.54 -2.34
CA THR A 315 17.60 0.86 -3.58
C THR A 315 16.88 0.26 -4.76
N CYS A 316 16.86 0.98 -5.87
CA CYS A 316 16.38 0.51 -7.17
C CYS A 316 17.23 -0.68 -7.61
N THR A 317 16.61 -1.79 -7.97
CA THR A 317 17.35 -2.90 -8.58
C THR A 317 17.72 -2.57 -10.02
N TYR A 318 18.67 -3.32 -10.59
CA TYR A 318 18.95 -3.22 -12.04
C TYR A 318 17.73 -3.61 -12.88
N SER A 319 17.00 -4.66 -12.48
CA SER A 319 15.79 -5.12 -13.17
C SER A 319 14.68 -4.08 -13.19
N HIS A 320 14.61 -3.20 -12.19
CA HIS A 320 13.67 -2.09 -12.19
C HIS A 320 14.17 -0.91 -13.01
N LEU A 321 15.47 -0.57 -12.88
CA LEU A 321 16.12 0.54 -13.59
C LEU A 321 15.89 0.49 -15.11
N ILE A 322 16.01 -0.70 -15.70
CA ILE A 322 15.91 -0.88 -17.15
C ILE A 322 14.51 -0.65 -17.73
N ASN A 323 13.47 -0.52 -16.90
CA ASN A 323 12.11 -0.21 -17.37
C ASN A 323 11.83 1.30 -17.48
N TYR A 324 12.77 2.15 -17.06
CA TYR A 324 12.64 3.58 -17.20
C TYR A 324 13.18 4.05 -18.55
N TYR A 325 12.43 4.95 -19.16
CA TYR A 325 12.82 5.60 -20.41
C TYR A 325 13.82 6.73 -20.17
N LYS A 326 14.39 7.22 -21.27
CA LYS A 326 15.01 8.53 -21.32
C LYS A 326 13.95 9.64 -21.25
N GLN A 327 14.40 10.85 -20.96
CA GLN A 327 13.57 12.05 -20.89
C GLN A 327 12.89 12.39 -22.22
N ASP A 328 13.46 11.97 -23.35
CA ASP A 328 12.86 12.13 -24.68
C ASP A 328 11.83 11.04 -25.04
N GLY A 329 11.59 10.09 -24.13
CA GLY A 329 10.67 8.97 -24.31
C GLY A 329 11.27 7.75 -25.02
N THR A 330 12.54 7.78 -25.42
CA THR A 330 13.21 6.62 -26.01
C THR A 330 13.75 5.66 -24.95
N GLU A 331 14.00 4.41 -25.33
CA GLU A 331 14.58 3.40 -24.45
C GLU A 331 15.98 3.80 -23.95
N GLN A 332 16.26 3.57 -22.66
CA GLN A 332 17.61 3.68 -22.13
C GLN A 332 18.36 2.36 -22.32
N THR A 333 19.57 2.43 -22.85
CA THR A 333 20.45 1.26 -22.95
C THR A 333 21.31 1.19 -21.71
N TRP A 334 21.49 0.00 -21.14
CA TRP A 334 22.41 -0.23 -20.03
C TRP A 334 23.45 -1.30 -20.40
N PRO A 335 24.67 -1.24 -19.84
CA PRO A 335 25.65 -2.30 -20.03
C PRO A 335 25.07 -3.65 -19.61
N ALA A 336 25.39 -4.72 -20.35
CA ALA A 336 24.98 -6.07 -19.98
C ALA A 336 25.56 -6.45 -18.60
N GLN A 337 24.90 -7.39 -17.92
CA GLN A 337 25.37 -7.89 -16.62
C GLN A 337 26.81 -8.44 -16.75
N ASN A 338 27.68 -8.09 -15.80
CA ASN A 338 29.12 -8.39 -15.77
C ASN A 338 29.98 -7.62 -16.80
N VAL A 339 29.43 -6.64 -17.51
CA VAL A 339 30.22 -5.71 -18.33
C VAL A 339 30.56 -4.47 -17.50
N MET A 340 31.86 -4.22 -17.31
CA MET A 340 32.35 -3.05 -16.60
C MET A 340 32.52 -1.87 -17.56
N THR A 341 31.90 -0.74 -17.24
CA THR A 341 32.08 0.54 -17.94
C THR A 341 32.61 1.61 -16.98
N PRO A 342 33.25 2.69 -17.49
CA PRO A 342 33.59 3.84 -16.67
C PRO A 342 32.39 4.38 -15.88
N PHE A 343 32.62 4.87 -14.66
CA PHE A 343 31.55 5.46 -13.84
C PHE A 343 30.94 6.71 -14.48
N SER A 344 31.69 7.42 -15.33
CA SER A 344 31.17 8.53 -16.14
C SER A 344 30.00 8.11 -17.03
N ASP A 345 29.99 6.87 -17.54
CA ASP A 345 28.92 6.36 -18.40
C ASP A 345 27.63 6.16 -17.60
N TYR A 346 27.75 5.71 -16.36
CA TYR A 346 26.63 5.64 -15.42
C TYR A 346 26.03 7.02 -15.17
N LEU A 347 26.88 8.02 -14.87
CA LEU A 347 26.43 9.39 -14.62
C LEU A 347 25.75 10.01 -15.85
N ALA A 348 26.29 9.76 -17.05
CA ALA A 348 25.69 10.22 -18.30
C ALA A 348 24.28 9.64 -18.49
N ARG A 349 24.14 8.31 -18.40
CA ARG A 349 22.84 7.63 -18.52
C ARG A 349 21.82 8.08 -17.47
N MET A 350 22.27 8.28 -16.23
CA MET A 350 21.41 8.76 -15.15
C MET A 350 20.86 10.17 -15.40
N ASN A 351 21.64 11.06 -16.03
CA ASN A 351 21.15 12.40 -16.39
C ASN A 351 20.09 12.37 -17.50
N GLU A 352 20.13 11.38 -18.39
CA GLU A 352 19.16 11.19 -19.46
C GLU A 352 17.81 10.64 -18.97
N MET A 353 17.70 10.15 -17.74
CA MET A 353 16.52 9.44 -17.25
C MET A 353 15.26 10.32 -17.21
N GLU A 354 14.11 9.68 -17.39
CA GLU A 354 12.80 10.32 -17.36
C GLU A 354 12.41 10.91 -15.97
N PRO A 355 11.43 11.84 -15.93
CA PRO A 355 11.01 12.51 -14.70
C PRO A 355 10.59 11.62 -13.53
N ARG A 356 9.90 10.49 -13.78
CA ARG A 356 9.45 9.59 -12.70
C ARG A 356 10.63 8.96 -11.99
N PHE A 357 11.65 8.53 -12.74
CA PHE A 357 12.91 8.04 -12.16
C PHE A 357 13.56 9.11 -11.29
N LYS A 358 13.68 10.35 -11.80
CA LYS A 358 14.31 11.47 -11.09
C LYS A 358 13.55 11.88 -9.81
N ALA A 359 12.25 11.63 -9.76
CA ALA A 359 11.42 11.86 -8.59
C ALA A 359 11.51 10.73 -7.55
N ASP A 360 11.63 9.47 -8.01
CA ASP A 360 11.64 8.28 -7.17
C ASP A 360 13.04 7.95 -6.63
N PHE A 361 14.10 8.28 -7.37
CA PHE A 361 15.46 7.80 -7.10
C PHE A 361 16.54 8.88 -7.19
N LYS A 362 17.55 8.71 -6.34
CA LYS A 362 18.81 9.47 -6.30
C LYS A 362 19.95 8.55 -6.75
N PRO A 363 20.62 8.83 -7.87
CA PRO A 363 21.80 8.09 -8.28
C PRO A 363 22.98 8.27 -7.32
N TYR A 364 23.94 7.35 -7.36
CA TYR A 364 25.17 7.46 -6.59
C TYR A 364 26.00 8.68 -7.03
N GLN A 365 26.59 9.37 -6.06
CA GLN A 365 27.39 10.59 -6.24
C GLN A 365 26.64 11.78 -6.87
N MET A 366 25.32 11.73 -6.98
CA MET A 366 24.47 12.82 -7.48
C MET A 366 23.55 13.36 -6.38
N ALA A 367 23.19 14.64 -6.42
CA ALA A 367 22.14 15.17 -5.55
C ALA A 367 20.76 14.64 -5.98
N ALA A 368 19.81 14.54 -5.04
CA ALA A 368 18.46 14.11 -5.37
C ALA A 368 17.73 15.21 -6.16
N TRP A 369 17.28 14.91 -7.39
CA TRP A 369 16.58 15.88 -8.23
C TRP A 369 15.25 16.36 -7.64
N ASN A 370 14.61 15.51 -6.83
CA ASN A 370 13.34 15.81 -6.18
C ASN A 370 13.47 16.74 -4.95
N ASN A 371 14.70 17.10 -4.56
CA ASN A 371 15.02 18.05 -3.49
C ASN A 371 16.11 19.04 -3.94
N PRO A 372 15.84 19.88 -4.95
CA PRO A 372 16.86 20.73 -5.54
C PRO A 372 17.40 21.76 -4.55
N GLY A 373 18.73 21.84 -4.43
CA GLY A 373 19.41 22.81 -3.57
C GLY A 373 19.36 22.52 -2.07
N ASP A 374 18.80 21.38 -1.65
CA ASP A 374 18.74 21.04 -0.23
C ASP A 374 19.99 20.26 0.20
N ASN A 375 20.75 20.83 1.14
CA ASN A 375 21.94 20.22 1.72
C ASN A 375 21.65 18.88 2.42
N ASN A 376 20.41 18.64 2.85
CA ASN A 376 20.01 17.37 3.43
C ASN A 376 19.88 16.23 2.39
N TRP A 377 19.79 16.57 1.11
CA TRP A 377 19.52 15.62 0.02
C TRP A 377 20.61 15.65 -1.07
N ASN A 378 21.82 16.07 -0.68
CA ASN A 378 22.98 16.14 -1.57
C ASN A 378 23.61 14.75 -1.81
N ALA A 379 24.66 14.73 -2.64
CA ALA A 379 25.36 13.50 -3.01
C ALA A 379 25.90 12.71 -1.80
N THR A 380 26.36 13.40 -0.76
CA THR A 380 27.04 12.80 0.41
C THR A 380 26.13 12.56 1.62
N SER A 381 24.90 13.09 1.63
CA SER A 381 24.00 13.07 2.79
C SER A 381 22.95 11.95 2.78
N VAL A 382 22.87 11.15 1.70
CA VAL A 382 21.86 10.09 1.54
C VAL A 382 22.48 8.85 0.91
N GLY A 383 22.39 7.71 1.60
CA GLY A 383 22.51 6.36 1.03
C GLY A 383 23.92 5.94 0.64
N LEU A 384 24.92 6.15 1.52
CA LEU A 384 26.30 5.69 1.30
C LEU A 384 26.58 4.26 1.86
N GLY A 385 25.58 3.58 2.43
CA GLY A 385 25.70 2.27 3.06
C GLY A 385 25.41 1.07 2.15
N TYR A 386 25.68 -0.14 2.66
CA TYR A 386 25.63 -1.50 2.07
C TYR A 386 24.33 -1.93 1.34
N SER A 387 23.82 -1.12 0.42
CA SER A 387 22.61 -1.43 -0.34
C SER A 387 22.96 -1.66 -1.81
N ASN A 388 22.76 -2.90 -2.26
CA ASN A 388 23.20 -3.43 -3.55
C ASN A 388 22.21 -3.08 -4.67
N GLY A 389 22.05 -1.80 -5.01
CA GLY A 389 21.17 -1.36 -6.09
C GLY A 389 21.82 -0.35 -7.04
N ALA A 390 21.05 0.15 -8.00
CA ALA A 390 21.48 1.10 -9.01
C ALA A 390 21.29 2.57 -8.60
N ALA A 391 20.38 2.85 -7.66
CA ALA A 391 20.09 4.18 -7.14
C ALA A 391 19.35 4.08 -5.79
N THR A 392 19.48 5.09 -4.94
CA THR A 392 18.82 5.14 -3.63
C THR A 392 17.42 5.73 -3.77
N SER A 393 16.43 5.09 -3.15
CA SER A 393 15.05 5.59 -3.16
C SER A 393 14.94 6.89 -2.37
N VAL A 394 14.36 7.90 -2.99
CA VAL A 394 13.97 9.19 -2.39
C VAL A 394 12.49 9.49 -2.63
N LYS A 395 11.75 8.51 -3.18
CA LYS A 395 10.30 8.58 -3.36
C LYS A 395 9.61 8.94 -2.05
N PHE A 396 8.50 9.67 -2.19
CA PHE A 396 7.71 10.22 -1.09
C PHE A 396 8.35 11.40 -0.35
N TYR A 397 9.53 11.89 -0.76
CA TYR A 397 10.21 13.03 -0.16
C TYR A 397 10.46 14.19 -1.14
N TYR A 398 9.52 14.53 -2.01
CA TYR A 398 9.64 15.74 -2.85
C TYR A 398 9.65 17.04 -2.01
N LYS A 399 10.65 17.91 -2.24
CA LYS A 399 10.87 19.19 -1.51
C LYS A 399 10.66 19.03 0.00
N ALA A 400 11.18 17.94 0.57
CA ALA A 400 10.85 17.50 1.92
C ALA A 400 11.56 18.29 3.02
N GLY A 401 12.67 18.99 2.74
CA GLY A 401 13.41 19.71 3.77
C GLY A 401 13.88 18.75 4.86
N THR A 402 13.46 19.06 6.10
CA THR A 402 13.73 18.25 7.29
C THR A 402 12.57 17.35 7.69
N ARG A 403 11.53 17.21 6.85
CA ARG A 403 10.30 16.46 7.16
C ARG A 403 10.60 15.01 7.53
N ARG A 404 10.06 14.58 8.68
CA ARG A 404 10.19 13.21 9.22
C ARG A 404 8.91 12.39 9.16
N TRP A 405 7.76 13.07 9.18
CA TRP A 405 6.45 12.45 9.14
C TRP A 405 6.08 12.10 7.69
N PHE A 406 5.18 11.14 7.54
CA PHE A 406 4.96 10.45 6.27
C PHE A 406 3.47 10.17 6.04
N GLU A 407 3.03 10.38 4.80
CA GLU A 407 1.69 10.00 4.32
C GLU A 407 1.90 9.07 3.12
N PHE A 408 1.56 7.78 3.26
CA PHE A 408 1.75 6.77 2.21
C PHE A 408 0.50 6.71 1.34
N PRO A 409 0.54 7.12 0.07
CA PRO A 409 -0.60 6.95 -0.83
C PRO A 409 -0.94 5.46 -0.98
N VAL A 410 -2.12 5.07 -0.51
CA VAL A 410 -2.66 3.71 -0.69
C VAL A 410 -3.34 3.61 -2.05
N PHE A 411 -4.13 4.63 -2.41
CA PHE A 411 -4.77 4.76 -3.71
C PHE A 411 -4.56 6.15 -4.29
N ARG A 412 -4.24 6.20 -5.58
CA ARG A 412 -4.12 7.44 -6.38
C ARG A 412 -4.98 7.35 -7.62
N LEU A 413 -5.48 8.49 -8.09
CA LEU A 413 -6.28 8.60 -9.30
C LEU A 413 -5.54 8.06 -10.53
N ALA A 414 -4.23 8.25 -10.63
CA ALA A 414 -3.43 7.68 -11.73
C ALA A 414 -3.56 6.15 -11.84
N ALA A 415 -3.68 5.43 -10.73
CA ALA A 415 -3.86 3.98 -10.76
C ALA A 415 -5.26 3.58 -11.28
N ALA A 416 -6.28 4.41 -11.07
CA ALA A 416 -7.62 4.19 -11.62
C ALA A 416 -7.61 4.31 -13.16
N TYR A 417 -6.96 5.34 -13.69
CA TYR A 417 -6.77 5.52 -15.14
C TYR A 417 -6.01 4.36 -15.77
N LEU A 418 -4.93 3.90 -15.13
CA LEU A 418 -4.18 2.74 -15.62
C LEU A 418 -4.99 1.44 -15.55
N SER A 419 -5.83 1.27 -14.52
CA SER A 419 -6.73 0.11 -14.40
C SER A 419 -7.79 0.10 -15.50
N ALA A 420 -8.35 1.27 -15.84
CA ALA A 420 -9.28 1.40 -16.97
C ALA A 420 -8.57 1.08 -18.30
N ALA A 421 -7.39 1.66 -18.53
CA ALA A 421 -6.59 1.40 -19.72
C ALA A 421 -6.22 -0.08 -19.89
N GLU A 422 -5.81 -0.75 -18.81
CA GLU A 422 -5.55 -2.20 -18.80
C GLU A 422 -6.81 -2.97 -19.20
N ALA A 423 -7.95 -2.68 -18.57
CA ALA A 423 -9.19 -3.38 -18.86
C ALA A 423 -9.64 -3.21 -20.32
N TYR A 424 -9.57 -1.99 -20.89
CA TYR A 424 -9.89 -1.79 -22.30
C TYR A 424 -8.91 -2.51 -23.23
N ASN A 425 -7.61 -2.47 -22.94
CA ASN A 425 -6.63 -3.15 -23.78
C ASN A 425 -6.87 -4.66 -23.84
N GLU A 426 -7.28 -5.27 -22.72
CA GLU A 426 -7.56 -6.70 -22.63
C GLU A 426 -8.92 -7.11 -23.25
N MET A 427 -9.79 -6.15 -23.55
CA MET A 427 -11.06 -6.41 -24.25
C MET A 427 -10.89 -6.54 -25.78
N GLY A 428 -9.76 -6.08 -26.33
CA GLY A 428 -9.58 -5.85 -27.77
C GLY A 428 -10.28 -4.58 -28.24
#